data_AF-A0A1C4ILG0-F1
#
_entry.id   AF-A0A1C4ILG0-F1
#
_cell.length_a   1.000
_cell.length_b   1.000
_cell.length_c   1.000
_cell.angle_alpha   90.00
_cell.angle_beta   90.00
_cell.angle_gamma   90.00
#
_symmetry.space_group_name_H-M   'P 1'
#
loop_
_entity.id
_entity.type
_entity.pdbx_description
1 polymer ?
#
loop_
_entity_poly.entity_id
_entity_poly.type
_entity_poly.pdbx_seq_one_letter_code
_entity_poly.pdbx_strand_id
1 'polypeptide(L)'
;EDISYGLPEHVAAEEMHRPRGYWWSPDGERLLVARVDTAGVQRWWIGDPANPAEPPRAVRYPAAGTANADVSLWVLGLDGGRTEVVWDRTAYEYLTTVGWDAHGPLLSVQSRDQRTLRILAADPDTGGTRLLHEQRDPAWVELIPGTPARTAAGALVHIADEGDTRYLTVGGEPVTPAGLQLREVLSVDGESVLFTASDEPTETHLWSYDPRRGPERLSSAPGVHTGQRAGGSLLLASSVDGRQEFRLRTGGGEPGARTEDIASLAAEPVTRPRVTWLRAGELELRTLLVLPSWYEPGGGPLPVLLAPYGGPVMQLVTRARGWAVAEAQWFADEGFAVVIADGRGTPGRGPRWDKTVRGDTLSAPLEDQVTALHAAAAHCPDLDLGRVAIRGWSYGGTLAAAAVLRRPDVFHAAISGAGPSDQRLYDTHWRERFLGHPDDEPEAYDRSSPIGEAAALSRPLLLVHGLADDNVVAAHTLRLSAALLAAQRPHQVLPLSNTTHSPTDGAVMEGLLRHQLNFLRVSLNVPPRSAV
;
A
#
# COMPACT_ATOMS: atom_id res chain seq x y z
N GLU A 1 29.58 -1.57 -13.47
CA GLU A 1 28.87 -0.93 -12.34
C GLU A 1 27.35 -1.01 -12.51
N ASP A 2 26.82 -0.83 -13.73
CA ASP A 2 25.36 -0.80 -13.96
C ASP A 2 24.66 -2.16 -14.06
N ILE A 3 25.43 -3.25 -14.14
CA ILE A 3 24.92 -4.62 -14.22
C ILE A 3 25.11 -5.31 -12.87
N SER A 4 24.04 -5.91 -12.37
CA SER A 4 24.03 -6.74 -11.17
C SER A 4 23.41 -8.10 -11.45
N TYR A 5 23.75 -9.09 -10.62
CA TYR A 5 23.15 -10.41 -10.61
C TYR A 5 22.66 -10.70 -9.20
N GLY A 6 21.44 -11.20 -9.05
CA GLY A 6 20.89 -11.59 -7.75
C GLY A 6 20.24 -10.45 -6.96
N LEU A 7 20.29 -9.22 -7.48
CA LEU A 7 19.62 -8.07 -6.88
C LEU A 7 18.38 -7.70 -7.70
N PRO A 8 17.29 -7.25 -7.05
CA PRO A 8 16.16 -6.68 -7.77
C PRO A 8 16.50 -5.27 -8.30
N GLU A 9 15.89 -4.90 -9.41
CA GLU A 9 15.76 -3.50 -9.83
C GLU A 9 14.86 -2.72 -8.86
N HIS A 10 15.01 -1.39 -8.84
CA HIS A 10 14.26 -0.49 -7.94
C HIS A 10 12.75 -0.79 -7.92
N VAL A 11 12.13 -0.85 -9.10
CA VAL A 11 10.70 -1.07 -9.27
C VAL A 11 10.24 -2.44 -8.76
N ALA A 12 11.08 -3.48 -8.86
CA ALA A 12 10.74 -4.79 -8.31
C ALA A 12 10.69 -4.79 -6.78
N ALA A 13 11.67 -4.12 -6.17
CA ALA A 13 11.80 -4.03 -4.73
C ALA A 13 10.68 -3.17 -4.12
N GLU A 14 10.32 -2.06 -4.76
CA GLU A 14 9.30 -1.15 -4.28
C GLU A 14 7.87 -1.62 -4.64
N GLU A 15 7.63 -2.02 -5.90
CA GLU A 15 6.26 -2.05 -6.45
C GLU A 15 5.73 -3.42 -6.88
N MET A 16 6.58 -4.45 -6.98
CA MET A 16 6.18 -5.79 -7.48
C MET A 16 6.21 -6.89 -6.42
N HIS A 17 6.36 -6.54 -5.14
CA HIS A 17 6.54 -7.50 -4.04
C HIS A 17 7.73 -8.48 -4.27
N ARG A 18 8.76 -8.05 -5.01
CA ARG A 18 9.95 -8.85 -5.34
C ARG A 18 11.22 -8.21 -4.79
N PRO A 19 11.49 -8.33 -3.47
CA PRO A 19 12.65 -7.71 -2.82
C PRO A 19 13.97 -8.48 -3.05
N ARG A 20 13.97 -9.54 -3.87
CA ARG A 20 15.16 -10.36 -4.17
C ARG A 20 15.30 -10.64 -5.66
N GLY A 21 16.53 -10.94 -6.08
CA GLY A 21 16.86 -11.30 -7.46
C GLY A 21 17.41 -12.72 -7.62
N TYR A 22 17.30 -13.61 -6.63
CA TYR A 22 17.77 -14.99 -6.74
C TYR A 22 16.88 -16.02 -6.01
N TRP A 23 16.85 -17.25 -6.51
CA TRP A 23 16.01 -18.34 -6.01
C TRP A 23 16.67 -19.72 -6.21
N TRP A 24 16.97 -20.41 -5.12
CA TRP A 24 17.54 -21.77 -5.15
C TRP A 24 16.51 -22.80 -5.60
N SER A 25 16.95 -23.77 -6.40
CA SER A 25 16.16 -24.98 -6.66
C SER A 25 15.96 -25.78 -5.37
N PRO A 26 14.89 -26.59 -5.26
CA PRO A 26 14.59 -27.33 -4.04
C PRO A 26 15.67 -28.34 -3.63
N ASP A 27 16.41 -28.88 -4.60
CA ASP A 27 17.56 -29.78 -4.41
C ASP A 27 18.87 -29.05 -4.08
N GLY A 28 18.91 -27.72 -4.21
CA GLY A 28 20.11 -26.90 -3.98
C GLY A 28 21.17 -26.99 -5.09
N GLU A 29 20.87 -27.59 -6.24
CA GLU A 29 21.85 -27.79 -7.33
C GLU A 29 21.89 -26.64 -8.35
N ARG A 30 20.84 -25.81 -8.39
CA ARG A 30 20.70 -24.72 -9.35
C ARG A 30 20.18 -23.45 -8.70
N LEU A 31 20.50 -22.32 -9.31
CA LEU A 31 20.07 -21.01 -8.85
C LEU A 31 19.47 -20.20 -10.01
N LEU A 32 18.21 -19.80 -9.88
CA LEU A 32 17.64 -18.76 -10.74
C LEU A 32 18.18 -17.41 -10.26
N VAL A 33 18.66 -16.59 -11.19
CA VAL A 33 19.27 -15.28 -10.90
C VAL A 33 18.79 -14.25 -11.92
N ALA A 34 18.17 -13.19 -11.43
CA ALA A 34 17.89 -12.00 -12.21
C ALA A 34 19.21 -11.28 -12.49
N ARG A 35 19.51 -11.07 -13.77
CA ARG A 35 20.50 -10.11 -14.25
C ARG A 35 19.79 -8.80 -14.51
N VAL A 36 20.21 -7.74 -13.85
CA VAL A 36 19.62 -6.41 -13.97
C VAL A 36 20.64 -5.45 -14.54
N ASP A 37 20.33 -4.83 -15.67
CA ASP A 37 21.16 -3.81 -16.32
C ASP A 37 20.46 -2.44 -16.26
N THR A 38 21.06 -1.52 -15.51
CA THR A 38 20.52 -0.19 -15.24
C THR A 38 21.15 0.91 -16.10
N ALA A 39 21.93 0.55 -17.13
CA ALA A 39 22.64 1.54 -17.95
C ALA A 39 21.69 2.55 -18.61
N GLY A 40 20.50 2.09 -19.04
CA GLY A 40 19.45 2.92 -19.63
C GLY A 40 18.60 3.71 -18.63
N VAL A 41 18.65 3.37 -17.33
CA VAL A 41 17.84 4.01 -16.29
C VAL A 41 18.45 5.36 -15.91
N GLN A 42 17.61 6.38 -15.79
CA GLN A 42 18.06 7.70 -15.39
C GLN A 42 18.74 7.68 -14.02
N ARG A 43 19.76 8.53 -13.86
CA ARG A 43 20.49 8.68 -12.61
C ARG A 43 20.07 9.96 -11.92
N TRP A 44 19.57 9.82 -10.70
CA TRP A 44 19.27 10.91 -9.79
C TRP A 44 20.31 11.00 -8.68
N TRP A 45 20.33 12.14 -8.01
CA TRP A 45 21.30 12.47 -6.97
C TRP A 45 20.56 12.89 -5.72
N ILE A 46 20.74 12.13 -4.64
CA ILE A 46 20.15 12.41 -3.34
C ILE A 46 21.30 12.79 -2.41
N GLY A 47 21.37 14.07 -2.04
CA GLY A 47 22.33 14.57 -1.07
C GLY A 47 21.66 14.89 0.26
N ASP A 48 22.44 14.93 1.34
CA ASP A 48 22.01 15.50 2.60
C ASP A 48 22.51 16.95 2.71
N PRO A 49 21.62 17.97 2.55
CA PRO A 49 22.03 19.36 2.66
C PRO A 49 22.56 19.76 4.05
N ALA A 50 22.31 18.95 5.10
CA ALA A 50 22.91 19.17 6.42
C ALA A 50 24.40 18.79 6.46
N ASN A 51 24.87 17.98 5.51
CA ASN A 51 26.26 17.52 5.40
C ASN A 51 26.83 17.86 4.01
N PRO A 52 26.98 19.15 3.66
CA PRO A 52 27.29 19.58 2.29
C PRO A 52 28.70 19.20 1.79
N ALA A 53 29.57 18.71 2.67
CA ALA A 53 30.87 18.17 2.29
C ALA A 53 30.80 16.73 1.76
N GLU A 54 29.69 16.01 2.02
CA GLU A 54 29.49 14.65 1.55
C GLU A 54 28.97 14.66 0.10
N PRO A 55 29.51 13.81 -0.79
CA PRO A 55 29.01 13.70 -2.15
C PRO A 55 27.58 13.11 -2.14
N PRO A 56 26.69 13.56 -3.03
CA PRO A 56 25.35 13.00 -3.11
C PRO A 56 25.38 11.54 -3.55
N ARG A 57 24.45 10.74 -3.03
CA ARG A 57 24.25 9.35 -3.45
C ARG A 57 23.61 9.31 -4.83
N ALA A 58 24.20 8.55 -5.74
CA ALA A 58 23.59 8.23 -7.02
C ALA A 58 22.50 7.16 -6.85
N VAL A 59 21.33 7.38 -7.45
CA VAL A 59 20.23 6.41 -7.49
C VAL A 59 19.79 6.22 -8.94
N ARG A 60 19.58 4.97 -9.36
CA ARG A 60 18.96 4.64 -10.64
C ARG A 60 17.44 4.66 -10.44
N TYR A 61 16.78 5.68 -10.96
CA TYR A 61 15.36 5.90 -10.73
C TYR A 61 14.60 5.96 -12.07
N PRO A 62 13.72 4.99 -12.37
CA PRO A 62 12.92 4.99 -13.58
C PRO A 62 11.63 5.78 -13.34
N ALA A 63 11.68 7.09 -13.50
CA ALA A 63 10.47 7.91 -13.45
C ALA A 63 9.51 7.55 -14.59
N ALA A 64 8.22 7.77 -14.40
CA ALA A 64 7.19 7.52 -15.40
C ALA A 64 7.55 8.13 -16.78
N GLY A 65 7.36 7.34 -17.83
CA GLY A 65 7.72 7.70 -19.20
C GLY A 65 9.20 7.51 -19.56
N THR A 66 10.04 7.04 -18.63
CA THR A 66 11.47 6.81 -18.88
C THR A 66 11.79 5.31 -18.93
N ALA A 67 13.03 4.95 -19.26
CA ALA A 67 13.41 3.54 -19.40
C ALA A 67 13.47 2.83 -18.03
N ASN A 68 12.94 1.61 -17.96
CA ASN A 68 13.24 0.69 -16.86
C ASN A 68 14.60 0.03 -17.05
N ALA A 69 15.01 -0.75 -16.05
CA ALA A 69 16.17 -1.61 -16.15
C ALA A 69 15.90 -2.75 -17.14
N ASP A 70 16.92 -3.16 -17.90
CA ASP A 70 16.87 -4.36 -18.73
C ASP A 70 17.10 -5.59 -17.83
N VAL A 71 16.04 -6.37 -17.63
CA VAL A 71 16.04 -7.54 -16.73
C VAL A 71 16.02 -8.81 -17.56
N SER A 72 16.95 -9.73 -17.31
CA SER A 72 16.89 -11.11 -17.80
C SER A 72 17.04 -12.11 -16.65
N LEU A 73 16.65 -13.36 -16.87
CA LEU A 73 16.67 -14.41 -15.85
C LEU A 73 17.59 -15.54 -16.31
N TRP A 74 18.41 -16.05 -15.40
CA TRP A 74 19.42 -17.06 -15.70
C TRP A 74 19.32 -18.21 -14.71
N VAL A 75 19.48 -19.44 -15.20
CA VAL A 75 19.74 -20.63 -14.38
C VAL A 75 21.26 -20.79 -14.29
N LEU A 76 21.79 -20.79 -13.07
CA LEU A 76 23.19 -21.03 -12.78
C LEU A 76 23.35 -22.42 -12.13
N GLY A 77 24.26 -23.23 -12.67
CA GLY A 77 24.68 -24.49 -12.06
C GLY A 77 25.88 -24.30 -11.11
N LEU A 78 26.05 -25.21 -10.16
CA LEU A 78 27.22 -25.23 -9.25
C LEU A 78 28.54 -25.46 -10.00
N ASP A 79 28.49 -26.02 -11.20
CA ASP A 79 29.61 -26.22 -12.11
C ASP A 79 30.00 -24.95 -12.90
N GLY A 80 29.25 -23.85 -12.72
CA GLY A 80 29.42 -22.61 -13.45
C GLY A 80 28.64 -22.53 -14.76
N GLY A 81 27.85 -23.56 -15.10
CA GLY A 81 26.93 -23.55 -16.24
C GLY A 81 25.92 -22.40 -16.14
N ARG A 82 25.59 -21.78 -17.27
CA ARG A 82 24.65 -20.64 -17.34
C ARG A 82 23.70 -20.81 -18.51
N THR A 83 22.41 -20.82 -18.21
CA THR A 83 21.33 -20.91 -19.21
C THR A 83 20.38 -19.72 -19.02
N GLU A 84 20.19 -18.91 -20.05
CA GLU A 84 19.22 -17.81 -20.01
C GLU A 84 17.80 -18.35 -20.15
N VAL A 85 16.89 -17.96 -19.25
CA VAL A 85 15.46 -18.21 -19.40
C VAL A 85 14.88 -17.16 -20.34
N VAL A 86 14.36 -17.59 -21.49
CA VAL A 86 13.99 -16.70 -22.60
C VAL A 86 12.48 -16.48 -22.67
N TRP A 87 12.05 -15.23 -22.67
CA TRP A 87 10.69 -14.78 -23.00
C TRP A 87 10.72 -13.51 -23.84
N ASP A 88 9.57 -13.06 -24.32
CA ASP A 88 9.43 -11.78 -25.01
C ASP A 88 9.54 -10.60 -24.02
N ARG A 89 10.78 -10.19 -23.75
CA ARG A 89 11.11 -9.08 -22.83
C ARG A 89 10.70 -7.70 -23.36
N THR A 90 10.48 -7.59 -24.67
CA THR A 90 10.02 -6.35 -25.29
C THR A 90 8.52 -6.16 -25.08
N ALA A 91 7.72 -7.22 -25.20
CA ALA A 91 6.30 -7.15 -24.89
C ALA A 91 6.00 -7.18 -23.37
N TYR A 92 6.85 -7.86 -22.59
CA TYR A 92 6.68 -8.06 -21.15
C TYR A 92 7.94 -7.63 -20.39
N GLU A 93 8.01 -6.32 -20.13
CA GLU A 93 9.15 -5.63 -19.54
C GLU A 93 9.36 -5.98 -18.06
N TYR A 94 8.29 -6.28 -17.32
CA TYR A 94 8.35 -6.52 -15.88
C TYR A 94 8.43 -8.02 -15.55
N LEU A 95 9.53 -8.45 -14.93
CA LEU A 95 9.64 -9.76 -14.28
C LEU A 95 9.09 -9.66 -12.85
N THR A 96 7.84 -10.06 -12.66
CA THR A 96 7.08 -9.79 -11.43
C THR A 96 7.32 -10.82 -10.34
N THR A 97 7.26 -12.11 -10.68
CA THR A 97 7.46 -13.21 -9.71
C THR A 97 8.33 -14.28 -10.34
N VAL A 98 9.19 -14.89 -9.53
CA VAL A 98 10.07 -15.99 -9.90
C VAL A 98 10.16 -16.95 -8.73
N GLY A 99 10.21 -18.24 -9.02
CA GLY A 99 10.44 -19.26 -8.02
C GLY A 99 10.69 -20.63 -8.62
N TRP A 100 10.84 -21.60 -7.72
CA TRP A 100 10.88 -23.01 -8.04
C TRP A 100 9.75 -23.71 -7.31
N ASP A 101 9.26 -24.78 -7.92
CA ASP A 101 8.45 -25.79 -7.25
C ASP A 101 8.87 -27.19 -7.74
N ALA A 102 8.12 -28.22 -7.36
CA ALA A 102 8.39 -29.60 -7.75
C ALA A 102 8.33 -29.86 -9.27
N HIS A 103 7.75 -28.94 -10.04
CA HIS A 103 7.61 -29.00 -11.49
C HIS A 103 8.60 -28.07 -12.22
N GLY A 104 9.60 -27.56 -11.50
CA GLY A 104 10.68 -26.72 -12.05
C GLY A 104 10.44 -25.21 -11.90
N PRO A 105 11.17 -24.38 -12.66
CA PRO A 105 11.02 -22.93 -12.65
C PRO A 105 9.61 -22.46 -13.02
N LEU A 106 9.10 -21.52 -12.23
CA LEU A 106 7.85 -20.79 -12.46
C LEU A 106 8.13 -19.30 -12.38
N LEU A 107 7.60 -18.53 -13.34
CA LEU A 107 7.75 -17.08 -13.37
C LEU A 107 6.50 -16.41 -13.92
N SER A 108 6.33 -15.12 -13.61
CA SER A 108 5.34 -14.26 -14.25
C SER A 108 5.98 -13.00 -14.80
N VAL A 109 5.47 -12.57 -15.96
CA VAL A 109 5.94 -11.40 -16.68
C VAL A 109 4.77 -10.52 -17.08
N GLN A 110 4.92 -9.20 -16.99
CA GLN A 110 3.84 -8.24 -17.18
C GLN A 110 4.21 -7.18 -18.23
N SER A 111 3.24 -6.78 -19.05
CA SER A 111 3.40 -5.69 -20.01
C SER A 111 3.63 -4.36 -19.29
N ARG A 112 4.25 -3.39 -19.97
CA ARG A 112 4.53 -2.07 -19.37
C ARG A 112 3.27 -1.33 -18.90
N ASP A 113 2.20 -1.41 -19.68
CA ASP A 113 0.88 -0.86 -19.32
C ASP A 113 0.16 -1.66 -18.22
N GLN A 114 0.74 -2.79 -17.81
CA GLN A 114 0.24 -3.70 -16.79
C GLN A 114 -1.11 -4.33 -17.08
N ARG A 115 -1.60 -4.23 -18.32
CA ARG A 115 -2.89 -4.78 -18.74
C ARG A 115 -2.83 -6.25 -19.10
N THR A 116 -1.62 -6.82 -19.26
CA THR A 116 -1.43 -8.24 -19.53
C THR A 116 -0.38 -8.83 -18.61
N LEU A 117 -0.72 -9.93 -17.94
CA LEU A 117 0.19 -10.76 -17.15
C LEU A 117 0.25 -12.15 -17.78
N ARG A 118 1.46 -12.69 -17.95
CA ARG A 118 1.68 -14.09 -18.36
C ARG A 118 2.36 -14.85 -17.25
N ILE A 119 1.89 -16.07 -17.00
CA ILE A 119 2.54 -17.04 -16.12
C ILE A 119 3.20 -18.10 -16.99
N LEU A 120 4.49 -18.34 -16.78
CA LEU A 120 5.34 -19.19 -17.61
C LEU A 120 6.00 -20.27 -16.75
N ALA A 121 6.11 -21.48 -17.29
CA ALA A 121 7.09 -22.46 -16.84
C ALA A 121 8.36 -22.33 -17.69
N ALA A 122 9.54 -22.54 -17.11
CA ALA A 122 10.78 -22.60 -17.87
C ALA A 122 11.45 -23.97 -17.75
N ASP A 123 12.09 -24.41 -18.82
CA ASP A 123 12.99 -25.56 -18.81
C ASP A 123 14.38 -25.10 -18.30
N PRO A 124 14.89 -25.68 -17.21
CA PRO A 124 16.11 -25.20 -16.57
C PRO A 124 17.40 -25.56 -17.33
N ASP A 125 17.34 -26.49 -18.29
CA ASP A 125 18.50 -26.92 -19.08
C ASP A 125 18.65 -26.09 -20.35
N THR A 126 17.53 -25.82 -21.02
CA THR A 126 17.48 -25.12 -22.31
C THR A 126 17.11 -23.65 -22.20
N GLY A 127 16.45 -23.24 -21.11
CA GLY A 127 15.95 -21.88 -20.92
C GLY A 127 14.65 -21.57 -21.67
N GLY A 128 14.11 -22.51 -22.43
CA GLY A 128 12.86 -22.34 -23.15
C GLY A 128 11.67 -22.15 -22.18
N THR A 129 10.78 -21.22 -22.50
CA THR A 129 9.57 -20.98 -21.70
C THR A 129 8.31 -21.51 -22.38
N ARG A 130 7.33 -21.94 -21.57
CA ARG A 130 5.99 -22.36 -21.99
C ARG A 130 4.95 -21.56 -21.23
N LEU A 131 4.01 -20.96 -21.97
CA LEU A 131 2.86 -20.26 -21.40
C LEU A 131 1.96 -21.24 -20.63
N LEU A 132 1.67 -20.93 -19.37
CA LEU A 132 0.69 -21.64 -18.54
C LEU A 132 -0.65 -20.91 -18.50
N HIS A 133 -0.60 -19.58 -18.36
CA HIS A 133 -1.81 -18.75 -18.28
C HIS A 133 -1.50 -17.32 -18.73
N GLU A 134 -2.51 -16.65 -19.29
CA GLU A 134 -2.48 -15.24 -19.65
C GLU A 134 -3.72 -14.56 -19.09
N GLN A 135 -3.53 -13.50 -18.30
CA GLN A 135 -4.58 -12.67 -17.76
C GLN A 135 -4.55 -11.30 -18.43
N ARG A 136 -5.72 -10.75 -18.74
CA ARG A 136 -5.89 -9.40 -19.27
C ARG A 136 -6.90 -8.61 -18.48
N ASP A 137 -6.69 -7.30 -18.39
CA ASP A 137 -7.64 -6.36 -17.81
C ASP A 137 -7.59 -5.01 -18.56
N PRO A 138 -8.74 -4.34 -18.79
CA PRO A 138 -8.76 -3.04 -19.48
C PRO A 138 -8.09 -1.90 -18.68
N ALA A 139 -8.00 -2.01 -17.35
CA ALA A 139 -7.31 -1.03 -16.51
C ALA A 139 -5.90 -1.52 -16.19
N TRP A 140 -5.78 -2.57 -15.38
CA TRP A 140 -4.53 -3.26 -15.02
C TRP A 140 -4.80 -4.63 -14.40
N VAL A 141 -3.82 -5.53 -14.48
CA VAL A 141 -3.81 -6.82 -13.78
C VAL A 141 -3.11 -6.64 -12.43
N GLU A 142 -3.81 -6.96 -11.34
CA GLU A 142 -3.28 -6.84 -9.98
C GLU A 142 -2.29 -7.98 -9.66
N LEU A 143 -1.21 -7.66 -8.96
CA LEU A 143 -0.24 -8.64 -8.48
C LEU A 143 -0.62 -9.05 -7.06
N ILE A 144 -1.12 -10.27 -6.89
CA ILE A 144 -1.51 -10.78 -5.58
C ILE A 144 -0.35 -11.55 -4.94
N PRO A 145 0.11 -11.17 -3.73
CA PRO A 145 1.19 -11.85 -3.05
C PRO A 145 0.95 -13.36 -2.93
N GLY A 146 2.03 -14.12 -3.15
CA GLY A 146 2.02 -15.58 -3.16
C GLY A 146 1.45 -16.23 -4.42
N THR A 147 1.04 -15.44 -5.41
CA THR A 147 0.70 -15.93 -6.75
C THR A 147 1.74 -15.49 -7.78
N PRO A 148 1.99 -16.30 -8.83
CA PRO A 148 1.45 -17.65 -9.04
C PRO A 148 2.12 -18.71 -8.17
N ALA A 149 1.42 -19.82 -7.95
CA ALA A 149 1.95 -21.04 -7.33
C ALA A 149 1.41 -22.29 -8.05
N ARG A 150 1.91 -23.49 -7.72
CA ARG A 150 1.37 -24.76 -8.22
C ARG A 150 1.15 -25.75 -7.08
N THR A 151 0.08 -26.53 -7.18
CA THR A 151 -0.15 -27.68 -6.29
C THR A 151 0.85 -28.79 -6.56
N ALA A 152 0.89 -29.82 -5.70
CA ALA A 152 1.75 -30.98 -5.91
C ALA A 152 1.45 -31.69 -7.24
N ALA A 153 0.18 -31.77 -7.67
CA ALA A 153 -0.21 -32.26 -8.99
C ALA A 153 0.12 -31.31 -10.15
N GLY A 154 0.57 -30.08 -9.87
CA GLY A 154 0.94 -29.09 -10.88
C GLY A 154 -0.20 -28.18 -11.32
N ALA A 155 -1.35 -28.22 -10.63
CA ALA A 155 -2.46 -27.33 -10.91
C ALA A 155 -2.06 -25.89 -10.58
N LEU A 156 -2.28 -24.97 -11.52
CA LEU A 156 -1.90 -23.58 -11.34
C LEU A 156 -2.83 -22.89 -10.33
N VAL A 157 -2.22 -22.25 -9.34
CA VAL A 157 -2.89 -21.41 -8.35
C VAL A 157 -2.61 -19.95 -8.70
N HIS A 158 -3.65 -19.22 -9.09
CA HIS A 158 -3.57 -17.81 -9.43
C HIS A 158 -4.90 -17.11 -9.12
N ILE A 159 -5.12 -15.94 -9.70
CA ILE A 159 -6.31 -15.13 -9.48
C ILE A 159 -7.12 -14.96 -10.75
N ALA A 160 -8.42 -14.76 -10.60
CA ALA A 160 -9.31 -14.29 -11.67
C ALA A 160 -10.17 -13.15 -11.14
N ASP A 161 -10.13 -12.02 -11.83
CA ASP A 161 -11.05 -10.91 -11.58
C ASP A 161 -12.28 -11.10 -12.48
N GLU A 162 -13.42 -11.49 -11.90
CA GLU A 162 -14.69 -11.63 -12.63
C GLU A 162 -15.77 -10.73 -12.00
N GLY A 163 -16.30 -9.81 -12.80
CA GLY A 163 -17.26 -8.82 -12.31
C GLY A 163 -16.61 -7.89 -11.29
N ASP A 164 -16.96 -8.06 -10.02
CA ASP A 164 -16.37 -7.32 -8.90
C ASP A 164 -15.82 -8.26 -7.81
N THR A 165 -15.45 -9.48 -8.19
CA THR A 165 -14.84 -10.44 -7.27
C THR A 165 -13.48 -10.86 -7.80
N ARG A 166 -12.49 -10.80 -6.91
CA ARG A 166 -11.16 -11.36 -7.10
C ARG A 166 -11.13 -12.77 -6.52
N TYR A 167 -11.31 -13.76 -7.39
CA TYR A 167 -11.32 -15.17 -7.03
C TYR A 167 -9.91 -15.74 -6.85
N LEU A 168 -9.77 -16.69 -5.93
CA LEU A 168 -8.71 -17.70 -6.03
C LEU A 168 -9.10 -18.69 -7.11
N THR A 169 -8.18 -19.02 -8.01
CA THR A 169 -8.35 -20.09 -9.00
C THR A 169 -7.37 -21.22 -8.73
N VAL A 170 -7.81 -22.46 -8.97
CA VAL A 170 -6.95 -23.65 -8.93
C VAL A 170 -7.23 -24.48 -10.18
N GLY A 171 -6.21 -24.67 -11.02
CA GLY A 171 -6.37 -25.37 -12.29
C GLY A 171 -7.24 -24.63 -13.32
N GLY A 172 -7.39 -23.30 -13.17
CA GLY A 172 -8.24 -22.47 -14.03
C GLY A 172 -9.67 -22.30 -13.54
N GLU A 173 -10.10 -23.04 -12.51
CA GLU A 173 -11.44 -22.95 -11.95
C GLU A 173 -11.47 -22.01 -10.73
N PRO A 174 -12.41 -21.05 -10.64
CA PRO A 174 -12.64 -20.27 -9.43
C PRO A 174 -13.08 -21.17 -8.26
N VAL A 175 -12.38 -21.09 -7.13
CA VAL A 175 -12.62 -21.96 -5.95
C VAL A 175 -13.14 -21.21 -4.72
N THR A 176 -13.26 -19.88 -4.79
CA THR A 176 -13.82 -19.04 -3.72
C THR A 176 -15.24 -18.56 -4.05
N PRO A 177 -16.08 -18.26 -3.06
CA PRO A 177 -17.41 -17.70 -3.30
C PRO A 177 -17.39 -16.31 -3.94
N ALA A 178 -18.44 -15.96 -4.67
CA ALA A 178 -18.66 -14.60 -5.17
C ALA A 178 -18.74 -13.58 -4.03
N GLY A 179 -18.16 -12.40 -4.23
CA GLY A 179 -18.06 -11.33 -3.24
C GLY A 179 -16.91 -11.46 -2.24
N LEU A 180 -16.25 -12.63 -2.18
CA LEU A 180 -15.07 -12.84 -1.34
C LEU A 180 -13.81 -12.40 -2.09
N GLN A 181 -13.17 -11.32 -1.63
CA GLN A 181 -12.00 -10.74 -2.26
C GLN A 181 -10.72 -11.41 -1.75
N LEU A 182 -10.03 -12.17 -2.60
CA LEU A 182 -8.71 -12.70 -2.27
C LEU A 182 -7.73 -11.55 -1.96
N ARG A 183 -6.95 -11.71 -0.89
CA ARG A 183 -5.94 -10.72 -0.46
C ARG A 183 -4.52 -11.24 -0.67
N GLU A 184 -4.27 -12.51 -0.36
CA GLU A 184 -2.95 -13.14 -0.46
C GLU A 184 -3.05 -14.67 -0.45
N VAL A 185 -2.18 -15.35 -1.20
CA VAL A 185 -1.93 -16.79 -1.04
C VAL A 185 -0.73 -16.98 -0.12
N LEU A 186 -0.95 -17.57 1.06
CA LEU A 186 0.09 -17.70 2.09
C LEU A 186 0.97 -18.93 1.85
N SER A 187 0.36 -20.04 1.43
CA SER A 187 1.08 -21.27 1.08
C SER A 187 0.25 -22.23 0.25
N VAL A 188 0.95 -23.09 -0.49
CA VAL A 188 0.39 -24.29 -1.12
C VAL A 188 1.08 -25.49 -0.50
N ASP A 189 0.31 -26.41 0.07
CA ASP A 189 0.77 -27.63 0.75
C ASP A 189 0.02 -28.83 0.17
N GLY A 190 0.70 -29.61 -0.67
CA GLY A 190 0.07 -30.64 -1.48
C GLY A 190 -0.96 -30.03 -2.44
N GLU A 191 -2.22 -30.41 -2.27
CA GLU A 191 -3.36 -29.85 -3.02
C GLU A 191 -4.11 -28.75 -2.25
N SER A 192 -3.73 -28.48 -1.00
CA SER A 192 -4.38 -27.48 -0.18
C SER A 192 -3.74 -26.10 -0.38
N VAL A 193 -4.57 -25.06 -0.38
CA VAL A 193 -4.11 -23.67 -0.47
C VAL A 193 -4.54 -22.95 0.81
N LEU A 194 -3.59 -22.33 1.52
CA LEU A 194 -3.86 -21.41 2.62
C LEU A 194 -3.82 -19.98 2.09
N PHE A 195 -4.84 -19.18 2.38
CA PHE A 195 -4.96 -17.84 1.82
C PHE A 195 -5.72 -16.91 2.77
N THR A 196 -5.60 -15.60 2.54
CA THR A 196 -6.43 -14.59 3.22
C THR A 196 -7.43 -13.97 2.25
N ALA A 197 -8.63 -13.67 2.75
CA ALA A 197 -9.69 -13.07 1.95
C ALA A 197 -10.65 -12.21 2.78
N SER A 198 -11.30 -11.24 2.13
CA SER A 198 -12.20 -10.26 2.75
C SER A 198 -13.56 -10.22 2.04
N ASP A 199 -14.64 -10.37 2.80
CA ASP A 199 -16.03 -10.10 2.38
C ASP A 199 -16.59 -8.84 3.07
N GLU A 200 -16.10 -8.52 4.27
CA GLU A 200 -16.21 -7.19 4.88
C GLU A 200 -14.86 -6.46 4.74
N PRO A 201 -14.79 -5.29 4.08
CA PRO A 201 -13.52 -4.59 3.82
C PRO A 201 -12.69 -4.24 5.06
N THR A 202 -13.32 -4.09 6.23
CA THR A 202 -12.60 -3.82 7.49
C THR A 202 -11.94 -5.05 8.11
N GLU A 203 -12.16 -6.24 7.53
CA GLU A 203 -11.78 -7.55 8.07
C GLU A 203 -10.99 -8.36 7.02
N THR A 204 -10.01 -9.12 7.47
CA THR A 204 -9.26 -10.07 6.63
C THR A 204 -9.28 -11.40 7.34
N HIS A 205 -9.92 -12.42 6.77
CA HIS A 205 -10.00 -13.74 7.37
C HIS A 205 -8.98 -14.70 6.78
N LEU A 206 -8.58 -15.69 7.60
CA LEU A 206 -7.75 -16.80 7.14
C LEU A 206 -8.67 -17.90 6.59
N TRP A 207 -8.32 -18.44 5.43
CA TRP A 207 -9.06 -19.48 4.74
C TRP A 207 -8.14 -20.63 4.31
N SER A 208 -8.73 -21.80 4.14
CA SER A 208 -8.11 -22.96 3.48
C SER A 208 -8.99 -23.38 2.32
N TYR A 209 -8.39 -23.80 1.21
CA TYR A 209 -9.05 -24.58 0.16
C TYR A 209 -8.46 -25.98 0.12
N ASP A 210 -9.30 -26.99 -0.03
CA ASP A 210 -8.94 -28.40 -0.22
C ASP A 210 -9.91 -28.98 -1.27
N PRO A 211 -9.45 -29.65 -2.35
CA PRO A 211 -10.34 -30.11 -3.42
C PRO A 211 -11.48 -31.04 -2.96
N ARG A 212 -11.32 -31.75 -1.83
CA ARG A 212 -12.34 -32.66 -1.29
C ARG A 212 -13.36 -31.95 -0.42
N ARG A 213 -13.00 -30.80 0.16
CA ARG A 213 -13.81 -30.07 1.15
C ARG A 213 -14.30 -28.71 0.66
N GLY A 214 -13.68 -28.16 -0.38
CA GLY A 214 -13.90 -26.79 -0.83
C GLY A 214 -13.22 -25.74 0.06
N PRO A 215 -13.56 -24.46 -0.11
CA PRO A 215 -13.05 -23.37 0.72
C PRO A 215 -13.69 -23.38 2.11
N GLU A 216 -12.87 -23.19 3.15
CA GLU A 216 -13.27 -23.14 4.56
C GLU A 216 -12.61 -21.93 5.25
N ARG A 217 -13.41 -21.10 5.95
CA ARG A 217 -12.90 -20.00 6.77
C ARG A 217 -12.40 -20.56 8.11
N LEU A 218 -11.16 -20.24 8.47
CA LEU A 218 -10.48 -20.75 9.67
C LEU A 218 -10.52 -19.79 10.87
N SER A 219 -10.86 -18.51 10.65
CA SER A 219 -11.05 -17.51 11.70
C SER A 219 -12.50 -17.03 11.78
N SER A 220 -12.92 -16.55 12.95
CA SER A 220 -14.33 -16.21 13.22
C SER A 220 -14.56 -14.82 13.80
N ALA A 221 -13.63 -14.29 14.60
CA ALA A 221 -13.76 -12.96 15.18
C ALA A 221 -13.57 -11.87 14.11
N PRO A 222 -14.25 -10.72 14.18
CA PRO A 222 -13.91 -9.55 13.39
C PRO A 222 -12.47 -9.10 13.65
N GLY A 223 -11.64 -9.10 12.62
CA GLY A 223 -10.21 -8.82 12.79
C GLY A 223 -9.42 -8.91 11.50
N VAL A 224 -8.10 -8.78 11.65
CA VAL A 224 -7.14 -9.09 10.58
C VAL A 224 -6.41 -10.36 10.98
N HIS A 225 -6.55 -11.40 10.16
CA HIS A 225 -6.04 -12.73 10.42
C HIS A 225 -5.06 -13.13 9.32
N THR A 226 -3.97 -13.74 9.74
CA THR A 226 -3.01 -14.40 8.86
C THR A 226 -2.58 -15.73 9.47
N GLY A 227 -1.76 -16.49 8.77
CA GLY A 227 -1.25 -17.74 9.29
C GLY A 227 -0.18 -18.36 8.44
N GLN A 228 0.37 -19.46 8.95
CA GLN A 228 1.34 -20.27 8.25
C GLN A 228 1.04 -21.74 8.50
N ARG A 229 1.03 -22.52 7.43
CA ARG A 229 0.90 -23.97 7.48
C ARG A 229 2.23 -24.63 7.11
N ALA A 230 2.69 -25.54 7.94
CA ALA A 230 3.87 -26.36 7.68
C ALA A 230 3.80 -27.66 8.49
N GLY A 231 4.19 -28.79 7.89
CA GLY A 231 4.35 -30.06 8.60
C GLY A 231 3.11 -30.52 9.39
N GLY A 232 1.91 -30.37 8.82
CA GLY A 232 0.66 -30.73 9.48
C GLY A 232 0.24 -29.82 10.65
N SER A 233 0.93 -28.69 10.82
CA SER A 233 0.65 -27.67 11.83
C SER A 233 0.19 -26.37 11.17
N LEU A 234 -0.69 -25.63 11.85
CA LEU A 234 -1.18 -24.33 11.43
C LEU A 234 -0.99 -23.33 12.58
N LEU A 235 -0.17 -22.30 12.36
CA LEU A 235 -0.13 -21.12 13.19
C LEU A 235 -1.14 -20.10 12.66
N LEU A 236 -2.10 -19.71 13.49
CA LEU A 236 -3.03 -18.61 13.25
C LEU A 236 -2.56 -17.40 14.07
N ALA A 237 -2.34 -16.27 13.40
CA ALA A 237 -2.07 -14.98 14.03
C ALA A 237 -3.25 -14.04 13.75
N SER A 238 -3.79 -13.42 14.80
CA SER A 238 -5.01 -12.60 14.71
C SER A 238 -4.80 -11.27 15.41
N SER A 239 -5.19 -10.18 14.75
CA SER A 239 -5.33 -8.87 15.35
C SER A 239 -6.81 -8.53 15.52
N VAL A 240 -7.28 -8.53 16.76
CA VAL A 240 -8.70 -8.37 17.14
C VAL A 240 -8.79 -7.27 18.20
N ASP A 241 -9.54 -6.21 17.92
CA ASP A 241 -9.75 -5.09 18.85
C ASP A 241 -8.45 -4.49 19.45
N GLY A 242 -7.38 -4.40 18.64
CA GLY A 242 -6.09 -3.87 19.08
C GLY A 242 -5.23 -4.87 19.86
N ARG A 243 -5.66 -6.12 20.00
CA ARG A 243 -4.91 -7.21 20.65
C ARG A 243 -4.36 -8.18 19.61
N GLN A 244 -3.22 -8.79 19.94
CA GLN A 244 -2.62 -9.85 19.14
C GLN A 244 -2.86 -11.20 19.81
N GLU A 245 -3.45 -12.14 19.07
CA GLU A 245 -3.71 -13.51 19.50
C GLU A 245 -2.99 -14.49 18.56
N PHE A 246 -2.36 -15.50 19.14
CA PHE A 246 -1.62 -16.52 18.41
C PHE A 246 -2.10 -17.90 18.83
N ARG A 247 -2.48 -18.74 17.87
CA ARG A 247 -3.02 -20.07 18.12
C ARG A 247 -2.32 -21.09 17.24
N LEU A 248 -1.71 -22.10 17.85
CA LEU A 248 -1.07 -23.22 17.15
C LEU A 248 -2.03 -24.42 17.12
N ARG A 249 -2.34 -24.91 15.93
CA ARG A 249 -3.12 -26.13 15.71
C ARG A 249 -2.19 -27.21 15.17
N THR A 250 -2.12 -28.36 15.84
CA THR A 250 -1.29 -29.51 15.42
C THR A 250 -2.15 -30.75 15.17
N GLY A 251 -1.72 -31.62 14.24
CA GLY A 251 -2.42 -32.87 13.90
C GLY A 251 -3.65 -32.68 13.01
N GLY A 252 -3.63 -31.68 12.12
CA GLY A 252 -4.80 -31.20 11.38
C GLY A 252 -5.61 -32.29 10.66
N GLY A 253 -6.92 -32.32 10.91
CA GLY A 253 -7.90 -33.12 10.16
C GLY A 253 -8.19 -34.52 10.70
N GLU A 254 -7.44 -35.02 11.69
CA GLU A 254 -7.66 -36.33 12.31
C GLU A 254 -8.27 -36.24 13.73
N PRO A 255 -8.89 -37.32 14.24
CA PRO A 255 -9.29 -37.40 15.65
C PRO A 255 -8.06 -37.25 16.56
N GLY A 256 -7.92 -36.09 17.20
CA GLY A 256 -6.77 -35.79 18.07
C GLY A 256 -6.08 -34.44 17.83
N ALA A 257 -6.59 -33.62 16.90
CA ALA A 257 -6.08 -32.27 16.67
C ALA A 257 -6.02 -31.46 17.99
N ARG A 258 -4.84 -30.89 18.30
CA ARG A 258 -4.63 -30.06 19.48
C ARG A 258 -4.61 -28.60 19.08
N THR A 259 -5.12 -27.75 19.96
CA THR A 259 -5.07 -26.30 19.80
C THR A 259 -4.47 -25.71 21.07
N GLU A 260 -3.40 -24.94 20.91
CA GLU A 260 -2.66 -24.31 21.99
C GLU A 260 -2.57 -22.80 21.73
N ASP A 261 -2.80 -21.99 22.76
CA ASP A 261 -2.60 -20.55 22.69
C ASP A 261 -1.13 -20.23 22.96
N ILE A 262 -0.54 -19.37 22.13
CA ILE A 262 0.80 -18.81 22.36
C ILE A 262 0.61 -17.44 23.00
N ALA A 263 1.19 -17.27 24.19
CA ALA A 263 1.07 -16.02 24.95
C ALA A 263 1.67 -14.85 24.17
N SER A 264 0.87 -13.78 24.01
CA SER A 264 1.34 -12.50 23.48
C SER A 264 1.87 -11.65 24.63
N LEU A 265 3.14 -11.23 24.53
CA LEU A 265 3.80 -10.32 25.47
C LEU A 265 3.89 -8.88 24.92
N ALA A 266 3.06 -8.55 23.92
CA ALA A 266 2.99 -7.21 23.38
C ALA A 266 2.55 -6.22 24.46
N ALA A 267 3.19 -5.05 24.50
CA ALA A 267 2.80 -3.98 25.41
C ALA A 267 1.39 -3.46 25.06
N GLU A 268 0.59 -3.15 26.09
CA GLU A 268 -0.68 -2.47 25.88
C GLU A 268 -0.43 -1.01 25.47
N PRO A 269 -1.10 -0.51 24.41
CA PRO A 269 -1.04 0.90 24.06
C PRO A 269 -1.49 1.80 25.22
N VAL A 270 -0.79 2.92 25.42
CA VAL A 270 -1.12 3.91 26.45
C VAL A 270 -2.43 4.65 26.17
N THR A 271 -2.84 4.73 24.90
CA THR A 271 -4.12 5.31 24.49
C THR A 271 -5.19 4.22 24.40
N ARG A 272 -6.42 4.57 24.76
CA ARG A 272 -7.60 3.70 24.59
C ARG A 272 -8.53 4.32 23.56
N PRO A 273 -8.50 3.84 22.30
CA PRO A 273 -9.29 4.45 21.24
C PRO A 273 -10.81 4.41 21.49
N ARG A 274 -11.46 5.57 21.51
CA ARG A 274 -12.92 5.74 21.54
C ARG A 274 -13.44 5.88 20.11
N VAL A 275 -13.58 4.73 19.46
CA VAL A 275 -13.93 4.62 18.04
C VAL A 275 -15.43 4.46 17.86
N THR A 276 -16.02 5.30 17.01
CA THR A 276 -17.35 5.11 16.43
C THR A 276 -17.20 4.65 14.99
N TRP A 277 -17.86 3.56 14.63
CA TRP A 277 -17.82 3.00 13.29
C TRP A 277 -19.00 3.50 12.46
N LEU A 278 -18.69 4.06 11.30
CA LEU A 278 -19.66 4.65 10.39
C LEU A 278 -19.55 4.02 8.99
N ARG A 279 -20.66 4.08 8.26
CA ARG A 279 -20.73 3.85 6.81
C ARG A 279 -21.18 5.16 6.18
N ALA A 280 -20.29 5.84 5.46
CA ALA A 280 -20.55 7.18 4.96
C ALA A 280 -21.06 7.16 3.50
N GLY A 281 -22.13 7.91 3.25
CA GLY A 281 -22.72 8.10 1.93
C GLY A 281 -23.27 6.84 1.27
N GLU A 282 -23.67 6.97 0.00
CA GLU A 282 -24.27 5.88 -0.79
C GLU A 282 -23.29 4.75 -1.10
N LEU A 283 -21.99 5.06 -1.15
CA LEU A 283 -20.92 4.09 -1.38
C LEU A 283 -20.53 3.29 -0.13
N GLU A 284 -21.19 3.57 1.01
CA GLU A 284 -20.92 3.02 2.33
C GLU A 284 -19.43 3.03 2.70
N LEU A 285 -18.77 4.18 2.55
CA LEU A 285 -17.35 4.32 2.86
C LEU A 285 -17.11 3.89 4.30
N ARG A 286 -16.10 3.04 4.53
CA ARG A 286 -15.76 2.62 5.88
C ARG A 286 -15.08 3.80 6.56
N THR A 287 -15.65 4.23 7.68
CA THR A 287 -15.22 5.46 8.36
C THR A 287 -15.14 5.24 9.86
N LEU A 288 -14.06 5.75 10.45
CA LEU A 288 -13.88 5.87 11.89
C LEU A 288 -14.08 7.33 12.30
N LEU A 289 -14.92 7.56 13.31
CA LEU A 289 -14.93 8.79 14.08
C LEU A 289 -14.30 8.49 15.44
N VAL A 290 -13.16 9.10 15.72
CA VAL A 290 -12.42 8.98 16.98
C VAL A 290 -12.65 10.25 17.77
N LEU A 291 -13.28 10.11 18.92
CA LEU A 291 -13.62 11.22 19.81
C LEU A 291 -12.62 11.31 20.97
N PRO A 292 -12.44 12.50 21.57
CA PRO A 292 -11.64 12.62 22.78
C PRO A 292 -12.09 11.63 23.85
N SER A 293 -11.16 11.03 24.58
CA SER A 293 -11.48 10.10 25.68
C SER A 293 -12.37 10.73 26.75
N TRP A 294 -12.26 12.05 26.91
CA TRP A 294 -13.00 12.89 27.86
C TRP A 294 -14.27 13.53 27.27
N TYR A 295 -14.61 13.28 26.01
CA TYR A 295 -15.78 13.89 25.37
C TYR A 295 -17.09 13.38 25.98
N GLU A 296 -18.02 14.29 26.23
CA GLU A 296 -19.41 13.98 26.57
C GLU A 296 -20.33 14.69 25.56
N PRO A 297 -21.48 14.09 25.18
CA PRO A 297 -22.44 14.75 24.28
C PRO A 297 -22.86 16.14 24.78
N GLY A 298 -22.79 17.14 23.91
CA GLY A 298 -22.96 18.56 24.24
C GLY A 298 -21.67 19.27 24.66
N GLY A 299 -20.53 18.57 24.68
CA GLY A 299 -19.21 19.07 25.07
C GLY A 299 -18.43 19.76 23.93
N GLY A 300 -19.04 19.91 22.75
CA GLY A 300 -18.47 20.66 21.62
C GLY A 300 -18.46 22.19 21.82
N PRO A 301 -18.14 22.96 20.76
CA PRO A 301 -17.84 22.52 19.39
C PRO A 301 -16.40 22.00 19.20
N LEU A 302 -16.25 20.80 18.64
CA LEU A 302 -14.97 20.13 18.40
C LEU A 302 -14.44 20.41 16.98
N PRO A 303 -13.24 20.99 16.81
CA PRO A 303 -12.60 21.06 15.49
C PRO A 303 -12.35 19.64 14.95
N VAL A 304 -12.47 19.47 13.63
CA VAL A 304 -12.34 18.16 12.98
C VAL A 304 -10.97 18.02 12.31
N LEU A 305 -10.32 16.89 12.50
CA LEU A 305 -9.09 16.52 11.80
C LEU A 305 -9.33 15.26 10.97
N LEU A 306 -9.28 15.35 9.65
CA LEU A 306 -9.23 14.17 8.79
C LEU A 306 -7.80 13.65 8.73
N ALA A 307 -7.64 12.33 8.88
CA ALA A 307 -6.34 11.65 8.79
C ALA A 307 -6.39 10.39 7.89
N PRO A 308 -6.76 10.53 6.59
CA PRO A 308 -6.78 9.41 5.68
C PRO A 308 -5.37 9.06 5.18
N TYR A 309 -5.21 7.82 4.72
CA TYR A 309 -4.28 7.55 3.63
C TYR A 309 -4.97 7.84 2.29
N GLY A 310 -6.12 7.19 2.05
CA GLY A 310 -7.05 7.55 0.98
C GLY A 310 -6.60 7.21 -0.44
N GLY A 311 -5.55 6.39 -0.59
CA GLY A 311 -5.04 5.95 -1.88
C GLY A 311 -4.97 4.43 -2.03
N PRO A 312 -4.57 3.95 -3.22
CA PRO A 312 -4.26 2.54 -3.46
C PRO A 312 -3.26 1.99 -2.44
N VAL A 313 -3.23 0.67 -2.23
CA VAL A 313 -2.37 -0.10 -1.31
C VAL A 313 -2.62 -0.09 0.19
N MET A 314 -3.20 0.97 0.77
CA MET A 314 -3.36 1.02 2.23
C MET A 314 -4.82 1.22 2.64
N GLN A 315 -5.25 0.38 3.59
CA GLN A 315 -6.50 0.54 4.33
C GLN A 315 -6.17 0.94 5.76
N LEU A 316 -6.80 2.00 6.27
CA LEU A 316 -6.64 2.41 7.68
C LEU A 316 -7.84 2.00 8.53
N VAL A 317 -9.01 1.79 7.92
CA VAL A 317 -10.25 1.44 8.62
C VAL A 317 -10.37 -0.08 8.71
N THR A 318 -9.58 -0.68 9.61
CA THR A 318 -9.59 -2.13 9.85
C THR A 318 -9.89 -2.47 11.32
N ARG A 319 -10.49 -3.64 11.56
CA ARG A 319 -10.81 -4.15 12.91
C ARG A 319 -9.60 -4.40 13.80
N ALA A 320 -8.39 -4.43 13.23
CA ALA A 320 -7.13 -4.61 13.94
C ALA A 320 -6.78 -3.45 14.88
N ARG A 321 -7.33 -2.24 14.65
CA ARG A 321 -7.03 -1.00 15.42
C ARG A 321 -5.52 -0.73 15.54
N GLY A 322 -4.85 -0.61 14.40
CA GLY A 322 -3.40 -0.37 14.32
C GLY A 322 -2.96 1.05 14.73
N TRP A 323 -1.71 1.36 14.43
CA TRP A 323 -1.03 2.61 14.81
C TRP A 323 -1.82 3.88 14.43
N ALA A 324 -2.46 3.92 13.26
CA ALA A 324 -3.22 5.08 12.79
C ALA A 324 -4.38 5.45 13.73
N VAL A 325 -5.02 4.45 14.34
CA VAL A 325 -6.11 4.67 15.30
C VAL A 325 -5.57 5.16 16.65
N ALA A 326 -4.39 4.68 17.07
CA ALA A 326 -3.73 5.15 18.29
C ALA A 326 -3.26 6.61 18.16
N GLU A 327 -2.70 6.98 17.00
CA GLU A 327 -2.31 8.35 16.69
C GLU A 327 -3.54 9.27 16.57
N ALA A 328 -4.62 8.79 15.94
CA ALA A 328 -5.90 9.51 15.92
C ALA A 328 -6.47 9.74 17.32
N GLN A 329 -6.38 8.75 18.21
CA GLN A 329 -6.81 8.94 19.60
C GLN A 329 -5.95 10.00 20.32
N TRP A 330 -4.64 10.03 20.06
CA TRP A 330 -3.76 11.06 20.63
C TRP A 330 -4.17 12.47 20.17
N PHE A 331 -4.39 12.69 18.87
CA PHE A 331 -4.91 13.96 18.38
C PHE A 331 -6.32 14.27 18.95
N ALA A 332 -7.15 13.25 19.13
CA ALA A 332 -8.48 13.44 19.69
C ALA A 332 -8.40 13.92 21.15
N ASP A 333 -7.53 13.31 21.96
CA ASP A 333 -7.32 13.70 23.35
C ASP A 333 -6.75 15.12 23.50
N GLU A 334 -6.10 15.63 22.46
CA GLU A 334 -5.58 17.00 22.34
C GLU A 334 -6.63 18.04 21.90
N GLY A 335 -7.90 17.63 21.70
CA GLY A 335 -9.04 18.53 21.48
C GLY A 335 -9.70 18.46 20.10
N PHE A 336 -9.39 17.43 19.30
CA PHE A 336 -9.97 17.26 17.97
C PHE A 336 -11.00 16.12 17.96
N ALA A 337 -11.95 16.16 17.03
CA ALA A 337 -12.59 14.95 16.55
C ALA A 337 -11.82 14.46 15.32
N VAL A 338 -11.36 13.22 15.32
CA VAL A 338 -10.55 12.69 14.21
C VAL A 338 -11.38 11.77 13.33
N VAL A 339 -11.34 11.99 12.03
CA VAL A 339 -12.05 11.17 11.04
C VAL A 339 -11.03 10.45 10.16
N ILE A 340 -11.17 9.13 10.03
CA ILE A 340 -10.39 8.30 9.10
C ILE A 340 -11.39 7.61 8.17
N ALA A 341 -11.19 7.72 6.86
CA ALA A 341 -12.08 7.08 5.89
C ALA A 341 -11.30 6.41 4.75
N ASP A 342 -11.67 5.17 4.48
CA ASP A 342 -11.19 4.41 3.31
C ASP A 342 -12.18 4.61 2.15
N GLY A 343 -11.73 5.37 1.15
CA GLY A 343 -12.49 5.79 -0.03
C GLY A 343 -12.21 4.95 -1.27
N ARG A 344 -12.75 5.40 -2.41
CA ARG A 344 -12.53 4.82 -3.74
C ARG A 344 -11.03 4.66 -4.02
N GLY A 345 -10.65 3.51 -4.56
CA GLY A 345 -9.26 3.13 -4.83
C GLY A 345 -8.53 2.45 -3.67
N THR A 346 -9.02 2.51 -2.42
CA THR A 346 -8.40 1.73 -1.33
C THR A 346 -8.65 0.23 -1.52
N PRO A 347 -7.70 -0.66 -1.18
CA PRO A 347 -7.88 -2.10 -1.36
C PRO A 347 -9.05 -2.72 -0.57
N GLY A 348 -9.32 -4.01 -0.81
CA GLY A 348 -10.22 -4.82 0.03
C GLY A 348 -11.70 -4.75 -0.32
N ARG A 349 -12.05 -4.07 -1.42
CA ARG A 349 -13.42 -3.94 -1.92
C ARG A 349 -13.67 -4.54 -3.31
N GLY A 350 -12.62 -5.03 -3.95
CA GLY A 350 -12.71 -5.75 -5.21
C GLY A 350 -12.30 -4.91 -6.43
N PRO A 351 -12.19 -5.56 -7.60
CA PRO A 351 -11.56 -4.97 -8.78
C PRO A 351 -12.22 -3.69 -9.28
N ARG A 352 -13.55 -3.56 -9.24
CA ARG A 352 -14.22 -2.33 -9.72
C ARG A 352 -13.94 -1.16 -8.80
N TRP A 353 -13.88 -1.41 -7.49
CA TRP A 353 -13.54 -0.39 -6.50
C TRP A 353 -12.10 0.08 -6.65
N ASP A 354 -11.15 -0.87 -6.74
CA ASP A 354 -9.73 -0.59 -6.93
C ASP A 354 -9.52 0.29 -8.19
N LYS A 355 -10.26 0.01 -9.27
CA LYS A 355 -10.12 0.65 -10.61
C LYS A 355 -10.80 2.00 -10.77
N THR A 356 -11.57 2.46 -9.78
CA THR A 356 -12.24 3.77 -9.81
C THR A 356 -11.31 4.97 -9.94
N VAL A 357 -10.02 4.80 -9.61
CA VAL A 357 -8.99 5.85 -9.66
C VAL A 357 -8.15 5.86 -10.95
N ARG A 358 -8.49 5.03 -11.95
CA ARG A 358 -7.79 5.04 -13.24
C ARG A 358 -7.96 6.39 -13.94
N GLY A 359 -6.87 7.04 -14.28
CA GLY A 359 -6.83 8.31 -15.02
C GLY A 359 -7.11 9.56 -14.18
N ASP A 360 -7.50 9.40 -12.90
CA ASP A 360 -7.64 10.47 -11.91
C ASP A 360 -7.57 9.87 -10.51
N THR A 361 -6.43 10.04 -9.85
CA THR A 361 -6.21 9.48 -8.51
C THR A 361 -6.67 10.42 -7.39
N LEU A 362 -7.09 11.66 -7.66
CA LEU A 362 -7.35 12.62 -6.59
C LEU A 362 -8.81 13.01 -6.43
N SER A 363 -9.57 13.15 -7.52
CA SER A 363 -10.91 13.73 -7.45
C SER A 363 -11.87 12.87 -6.63
N ALA A 364 -12.02 11.58 -6.98
CA ALA A 364 -12.89 10.66 -6.26
C ALA A 364 -12.47 10.45 -4.79
N PRO A 365 -11.19 10.18 -4.48
CA PRO A 365 -10.75 10.09 -3.08
C PRO A 365 -10.99 11.35 -2.26
N LEU A 366 -10.86 12.55 -2.85
CA LEU A 366 -11.12 13.81 -2.16
C LEU A 366 -12.61 14.00 -1.84
N GLU A 367 -13.50 13.72 -2.80
CA GLU A 367 -14.96 13.73 -2.58
C GLU A 367 -15.38 12.79 -1.46
N ASP A 368 -14.74 11.63 -1.38
CA ASP A 368 -15.03 10.61 -0.37
C ASP A 368 -14.67 11.09 1.04
N GLN A 369 -13.60 11.88 1.19
CA GLN A 369 -13.25 12.52 2.48
C GLN A 369 -14.30 13.54 2.91
N VAL A 370 -14.83 14.33 1.97
CA VAL A 370 -15.92 15.30 2.25
C VAL A 370 -17.20 14.55 2.66
N THR A 371 -17.51 13.44 1.99
CA THR A 371 -18.64 12.57 2.33
C THR A 371 -18.50 11.99 3.74
N ALA A 372 -17.31 11.50 4.10
CA ALA A 372 -17.02 10.97 5.43
C ALA A 372 -17.14 12.04 6.53
N LEU A 373 -16.66 13.26 6.28
CA LEU A 373 -16.80 14.39 7.20
C LEU A 373 -18.28 14.69 7.50
N HIS A 374 -19.12 14.78 6.46
CA HIS A 374 -20.53 15.08 6.64
C HIS A 374 -21.28 13.93 7.34
N ALA A 375 -20.94 12.68 7.06
CA ALA A 375 -21.50 11.54 7.79
C ALA A 375 -21.11 11.55 9.29
N ALA A 376 -19.86 11.90 9.60
CA ALA A 376 -19.40 12.05 10.98
C ALA A 376 -20.14 13.19 11.70
N ALA A 377 -20.36 14.33 11.05
CA ALA A 377 -21.09 15.46 11.62
C ALA A 377 -22.59 15.18 11.79
N ALA A 378 -23.19 14.38 10.89
CA ALA A 378 -24.57 13.92 11.06
C ALA A 378 -24.72 13.00 12.28
N HIS A 379 -23.70 12.19 12.59
CA HIS A 379 -23.68 11.34 13.78
C HIS A 379 -23.36 12.12 15.06
N CYS A 380 -22.48 13.11 14.99
CA CYS A 380 -22.03 13.91 16.12
C CYS A 380 -22.24 15.41 15.81
N PRO A 381 -23.38 16.01 16.24
CA PRO A 381 -23.68 17.42 15.97
C PRO A 381 -22.70 18.43 16.62
N ASP A 382 -21.88 17.97 17.56
CA ASP A 382 -20.85 18.76 18.23
C ASP A 382 -19.61 19.00 17.37
N LEU A 383 -19.53 18.43 16.16
CA LEU A 383 -18.43 18.68 15.23
C LEU A 383 -18.52 20.09 14.61
N ASP A 384 -17.41 20.82 14.65
CA ASP A 384 -17.28 22.15 14.09
C ASP A 384 -16.81 22.10 12.64
N LEU A 385 -17.76 22.17 11.71
CA LEU A 385 -17.46 22.21 10.27
C LEU A 385 -16.83 23.53 9.81
N GLY A 386 -16.76 24.56 10.66
CA GLY A 386 -16.00 25.79 10.40
C GLY A 386 -14.51 25.67 10.76
N ARG A 387 -14.10 24.58 11.42
CA ARG A 387 -12.70 24.32 11.81
C ARG A 387 -12.31 22.88 11.46
N VAL A 388 -12.10 22.63 10.18
CA VAL A 388 -11.74 21.31 9.64
C VAL A 388 -10.33 21.35 9.06
N ALA A 389 -9.46 20.45 9.49
CA ALA A 389 -8.16 20.24 8.86
C ALA A 389 -8.02 18.82 8.30
N ILE A 390 -7.03 18.62 7.44
CA ILE A 390 -6.66 17.31 6.91
C ILE A 390 -5.15 17.12 6.97
N ARG A 391 -4.71 15.93 7.35
CA ARG A 391 -3.30 15.56 7.32
C ARG A 391 -3.10 14.18 6.72
N GLY A 392 -1.94 13.98 6.12
CA GLY A 392 -1.52 12.66 5.67
C GLY A 392 -0.05 12.61 5.31
N TRP A 393 0.44 11.40 5.09
CA TRP A 393 1.80 11.11 4.68
C TRP A 393 1.80 10.33 3.35
N SER A 394 2.81 10.50 2.52
CA SER A 394 2.89 9.87 1.20
C SER A 394 1.66 10.25 0.36
N TYR A 395 0.90 9.28 -0.17
CA TYR A 395 -0.36 9.55 -0.87
C TYR A 395 -1.33 10.42 -0.06
N GLY A 396 -1.46 10.15 1.25
CA GLY A 396 -2.30 10.98 2.13
C GLY A 396 -1.82 12.43 2.20
N GLY A 397 -0.51 12.67 2.00
CA GLY A 397 0.06 14.01 1.88
C GLY A 397 -0.37 14.70 0.59
N THR A 398 -0.33 14.00 -0.56
CA THR A 398 -0.88 14.51 -1.83
C THR A 398 -2.37 14.85 -1.67
N LEU A 399 -3.15 13.97 -1.04
CA LEU A 399 -4.57 14.19 -0.81
C LEU A 399 -4.82 15.40 0.12
N ALA A 400 -4.03 15.56 1.18
CA ALA A 400 -4.12 16.71 2.08
C ALA A 400 -3.78 18.04 1.38
N ALA A 401 -2.75 18.07 0.53
CA ALA A 401 -2.43 19.23 -0.29
C ALA A 401 -3.57 19.54 -1.27
N ALA A 402 -4.07 18.54 -2.00
CA ALA A 402 -5.18 18.70 -2.93
C ALA A 402 -6.45 19.19 -2.24
N ALA A 403 -6.71 18.75 -1.02
CA ALA A 403 -7.89 19.13 -0.24
C ALA A 403 -7.96 20.63 0.04
N VAL A 404 -6.87 21.28 0.47
CA VAL A 404 -6.86 22.73 0.71
C VAL A 404 -6.75 23.57 -0.57
N LEU A 405 -6.27 22.98 -1.67
CA LEU A 405 -6.20 23.66 -2.96
C LEU A 405 -7.56 23.64 -3.68
N ARG A 406 -8.25 22.48 -3.68
CA ARG A 406 -9.48 22.24 -4.44
C ARG A 406 -10.75 22.46 -3.63
N ARG A 407 -10.72 22.22 -2.33
CA ARG A 407 -11.87 22.33 -1.42
C ARG A 407 -11.58 23.23 -0.20
N PRO A 408 -11.08 24.47 -0.41
CA PRO A 408 -10.84 25.41 0.70
C PRO A 408 -12.14 25.87 1.39
N ASP A 409 -13.30 25.59 0.79
CA ASP A 409 -14.64 25.74 1.40
C ASP A 409 -14.90 24.72 2.52
N VAL A 410 -14.24 23.55 2.47
CA VAL A 410 -14.38 22.48 3.47
C VAL A 410 -13.16 22.41 4.37
N PHE A 411 -11.96 22.41 3.79
CA PHE A 411 -10.71 22.24 4.52
C PHE A 411 -10.06 23.58 4.81
N HIS A 412 -9.84 23.86 6.09
CA HIS A 412 -9.38 25.13 6.62
C HIS A 412 -7.89 25.15 6.94
N ALA A 413 -7.24 23.98 7.01
CA ALA A 413 -5.78 23.83 7.10
C ALA A 413 -5.36 22.43 6.61
N ALA A 414 -4.12 22.27 6.13
CA ALA A 414 -3.59 20.96 5.78
C ALA A 414 -2.13 20.75 6.17
N ILE A 415 -1.78 19.48 6.40
CA ILE A 415 -0.41 19.00 6.55
C ILE A 415 -0.14 17.94 5.49
N SER A 416 0.76 18.22 4.57
CA SER A 416 1.22 17.30 3.53
C SER A 416 2.61 16.79 3.88
N GLY A 417 2.70 15.58 4.40
CA GLY A 417 3.95 14.88 4.66
C GLY A 417 4.37 14.00 3.49
N ALA A 418 5.61 14.13 3.01
CA ALA A 418 6.19 13.36 1.92
C ALA A 418 5.25 13.13 0.71
N GLY A 419 4.44 14.13 0.37
CA GLY A 419 3.38 13.99 -0.64
C GLY A 419 3.88 14.22 -2.06
N PRO A 420 3.73 13.27 -3.00
CA PRO A 420 3.96 13.52 -4.41
C PRO A 420 3.13 14.70 -4.93
N SER A 421 3.79 15.77 -5.36
CA SER A 421 3.13 16.98 -5.89
C SER A 421 3.02 17.00 -7.43
N ASP A 422 3.87 16.24 -8.11
CA ASP A 422 3.96 16.10 -9.57
C ASP A 422 4.12 14.61 -9.87
N GLN A 423 3.06 13.97 -10.36
CA GLN A 423 3.03 12.51 -10.56
C GLN A 423 4.07 12.02 -11.58
N ARG A 424 4.65 12.91 -12.39
CA ARG A 424 5.70 12.56 -13.38
C ARG A 424 7.06 12.28 -12.74
N LEU A 425 7.27 12.68 -11.49
CA LEU A 425 8.50 12.42 -10.75
C LEU A 425 8.48 11.10 -9.96
N TYR A 426 7.46 10.28 -10.14
CA TYR A 426 7.37 9.00 -9.44
C TYR A 426 7.57 7.86 -10.44
N ASP A 427 7.83 6.65 -9.95
CA ASP A 427 8.32 5.55 -10.78
C ASP A 427 7.31 5.07 -11.85
N THR A 428 7.84 4.37 -12.86
CA THR A 428 7.08 3.82 -14.00
C THR A 428 5.95 2.90 -13.56
N HIS A 429 6.24 1.84 -12.81
CA HIS A 429 5.26 0.78 -12.56
C HIS A 429 4.14 1.27 -11.67
N TRP A 430 4.43 2.07 -10.64
CA TRP A 430 3.36 2.63 -9.84
C TRP A 430 2.51 3.61 -10.64
N ARG A 431 3.09 4.63 -11.27
CA ARG A 431 2.28 5.71 -11.87
C ARG A 431 1.63 5.32 -13.18
N GLU A 432 2.33 4.60 -14.06
CA GLU A 432 1.77 4.22 -15.36
C GLU A 432 0.58 3.25 -15.20
N ARG A 433 0.54 2.45 -14.12
CA ARG A 433 -0.62 1.62 -13.76
C ARG A 433 -1.90 2.46 -13.63
N PHE A 434 -1.83 3.56 -12.90
CA PHE A 434 -3.01 4.39 -12.59
C PHE A 434 -3.25 5.50 -13.60
N LEU A 435 -2.22 6.02 -14.26
CA LEU A 435 -2.29 7.23 -15.08
C LEU A 435 -1.96 7.01 -16.56
N GLY A 436 -1.46 5.82 -16.93
CA GLY A 436 -0.96 5.55 -18.28
C GLY A 436 0.42 6.15 -18.54
N HIS A 437 0.90 6.08 -19.77
CA HIS A 437 2.18 6.68 -20.15
C HIS A 437 2.04 8.21 -20.25
N PRO A 438 2.94 9.02 -19.66
CA PRO A 438 2.75 10.47 -19.59
C PRO A 438 2.78 11.19 -20.94
N ASP A 439 3.41 10.63 -21.96
CA ASP A 439 3.40 11.19 -23.33
C ASP A 439 2.07 10.92 -24.06
N ASP A 440 1.36 9.85 -23.68
CA ASP A 440 0.10 9.45 -24.30
C ASP A 440 -1.13 9.98 -23.53
N GLU A 441 -1.03 10.04 -22.19
CA GLU A 441 -2.09 10.45 -21.27
C GLU A 441 -1.68 11.64 -20.35
N PRO A 442 -1.13 12.76 -20.88
CA PRO A 442 -0.59 13.84 -20.04
C PRO A 442 -1.63 14.49 -19.12
N GLU A 443 -2.90 14.56 -19.55
CA GLU A 443 -3.96 15.16 -18.75
C GLU A 443 -4.28 14.37 -17.46
N ALA A 444 -4.06 13.05 -17.47
CA ALA A 444 -4.25 12.22 -16.28
C ALA A 444 -3.23 12.59 -15.19
N TYR A 445 -1.99 12.88 -15.60
CA TYR A 445 -0.94 13.38 -14.71
C TYR A 445 -1.28 14.78 -14.18
N ASP A 446 -1.78 15.67 -15.02
CA ASP A 446 -2.12 17.03 -14.61
C ASP A 446 -3.27 17.05 -13.59
N ARG A 447 -4.35 16.29 -13.84
CA ARG A 447 -5.46 16.14 -12.88
C ARG A 447 -5.05 15.49 -11.56
N SER A 448 -4.00 14.68 -11.57
CA SER A 448 -3.51 13.96 -10.39
C SER A 448 -2.34 14.65 -9.68
N SER A 449 -1.92 15.83 -10.14
CA SER A 449 -0.76 16.57 -9.61
C SER A 449 -1.17 17.92 -9.01
N PRO A 450 -1.19 18.09 -7.67
CA PRO A 450 -1.61 19.35 -7.05
C PRO A 450 -0.67 20.54 -7.34
N ILE A 451 0.55 20.30 -7.84
CA ILE A 451 1.51 21.37 -8.13
C ILE A 451 0.99 22.44 -9.10
N GLY A 452 0.17 22.05 -10.08
CA GLY A 452 -0.40 22.97 -11.06
C GLY A 452 -1.41 23.96 -10.46
N GLU A 453 -1.89 23.70 -9.25
CA GLU A 453 -2.94 24.45 -8.57
C GLU A 453 -2.39 25.34 -7.45
N ALA A 454 -1.07 25.49 -7.33
CA ALA A 454 -0.43 26.26 -6.25
C ALA A 454 -1.06 27.66 -6.05
N ALA A 455 -1.44 28.34 -7.13
CA ALA A 455 -2.07 29.66 -7.07
C ALA A 455 -3.46 29.68 -6.41
N ALA A 456 -4.12 28.53 -6.23
CA ALA A 456 -5.40 28.40 -5.55
C ALA A 456 -5.30 28.39 -4.01
N LEU A 457 -4.09 28.24 -3.45
CA LEU A 457 -3.93 28.13 -2.00
C LEU A 457 -4.42 29.39 -1.29
N SER A 458 -5.43 29.21 -0.44
CA SER A 458 -6.04 30.27 0.39
C SER A 458 -6.10 29.89 1.87
N ARG A 459 -5.62 28.70 2.23
CA ARG A 459 -5.66 28.12 3.57
C ARG A 459 -4.25 27.77 4.03
N PRO A 460 -3.96 27.76 5.35
CA PRO A 460 -2.69 27.31 5.89
C PRO A 460 -2.30 25.92 5.39
N LEU A 461 -1.06 25.79 4.92
CA LEU A 461 -0.46 24.54 4.47
C LEU A 461 0.93 24.37 5.09
N LEU A 462 1.15 23.22 5.73
CA LEU A 462 2.46 22.76 6.19
C LEU A 462 2.94 21.62 5.28
N LEU A 463 4.09 21.79 4.66
CA LEU A 463 4.81 20.76 3.90
C LEU A 463 5.88 20.15 4.80
N VAL A 464 5.93 18.82 4.91
CA VAL A 464 6.96 18.11 5.67
C VAL A 464 7.64 17.09 4.76
N HIS A 465 8.96 17.01 4.72
CA HIS A 465 9.64 16.07 3.82
C HIS A 465 11.02 15.65 4.33
N GLY A 466 11.35 14.35 4.20
CA GLY A 466 12.70 13.84 4.40
C GLY A 466 13.62 14.24 3.25
N LEU A 467 14.76 14.86 3.55
CA LEU A 467 15.69 15.31 2.48
C LEU A 467 16.47 14.15 1.83
N ALA A 468 16.51 12.99 2.46
CA ALA A 468 17.15 11.78 1.95
C ALA A 468 16.15 10.75 1.39
N ASP A 469 14.89 11.15 1.18
CA ASP A 469 13.83 10.30 0.63
C ASP A 469 14.16 9.84 -0.80
N ASP A 470 14.26 8.53 -0.99
CA ASP A 470 14.56 7.85 -2.25
C ASP A 470 13.37 7.12 -2.86
N ASN A 471 12.20 7.24 -2.23
CA ASN A 471 10.92 6.82 -2.77
C ASN A 471 10.16 8.03 -3.34
N VAL A 472 9.76 8.97 -2.47
CA VAL A 472 9.18 10.27 -2.87
C VAL A 472 10.26 11.33 -2.75
N VAL A 473 11.04 11.56 -3.80
CA VAL A 473 12.15 12.52 -3.72
C VAL A 473 11.72 13.91 -3.26
N ALA A 474 12.57 14.56 -2.46
CA ALA A 474 12.28 15.89 -1.89
C ALA A 474 11.98 16.98 -2.94
N ALA A 475 12.35 16.74 -4.21
CA ALA A 475 11.98 17.58 -5.34
C ALA A 475 10.47 17.87 -5.42
N HIS A 476 9.61 16.94 -4.99
CA HIS A 476 8.17 17.18 -4.92
C HIS A 476 7.80 18.36 -4.01
N THR A 477 8.26 18.35 -2.75
CA THR A 477 7.98 19.43 -1.80
C THR A 477 8.68 20.73 -2.23
N LEU A 478 9.93 20.64 -2.71
CA LEU A 478 10.68 21.84 -3.12
C LEU A 478 10.05 22.52 -4.35
N ARG A 479 9.61 21.76 -5.36
CA ARG A 479 8.93 22.32 -6.54
C ARG A 479 7.57 22.90 -6.19
N LEU A 480 6.78 22.25 -5.32
CA LEU A 480 5.51 22.79 -4.84
C LEU A 480 5.70 24.08 -4.03
N SER A 481 6.67 24.10 -3.10
CA SER A 481 7.03 25.29 -2.32
C SER A 481 7.44 26.46 -3.23
N ALA A 482 8.27 26.19 -4.25
CA ALA A 482 8.64 27.20 -5.24
C ALA A 482 7.44 27.73 -6.04
N ALA A 483 6.52 26.87 -6.46
CA ALA A 483 5.30 27.26 -7.16
C ALA A 483 4.37 28.12 -6.28
N LEU A 484 4.20 27.73 -5.00
CA LEU A 484 3.43 28.49 -4.02
C LEU A 484 4.04 29.87 -3.76
N LEU A 485 5.36 29.95 -3.59
CA LEU A 485 6.08 31.21 -3.40
C LEU A 485 5.95 32.12 -4.63
N ALA A 486 6.12 31.57 -5.84
CA ALA A 486 5.97 32.31 -7.09
C ALA A 486 4.54 32.87 -7.26
N ALA A 487 3.53 32.13 -6.79
CA ALA A 487 2.14 32.58 -6.74
C ALA A 487 1.80 33.45 -5.52
N GLN A 488 2.80 33.85 -4.72
CA GLN A 488 2.67 34.67 -3.51
C GLN A 488 1.71 34.05 -2.47
N ARG A 489 1.70 32.73 -2.36
CA ARG A 489 0.88 31.99 -1.41
C ARG A 489 1.67 31.60 -0.16
N PRO A 490 1.30 32.07 1.04
CA PRO A 490 2.00 31.75 2.27
C PRO A 490 1.85 30.27 2.62
N HIS A 491 2.95 29.62 2.99
CA HIS A 491 3.01 28.23 3.39
C HIS A 491 4.21 28.00 4.31
N GLN A 492 4.22 26.89 5.04
CA GLN A 492 5.33 26.47 5.89
C GLN A 492 6.00 25.21 5.33
N VAL A 493 7.31 25.09 5.51
CA VAL A 493 8.09 23.91 5.12
C VAL A 493 8.93 23.46 6.30
N LEU A 494 8.78 22.19 6.68
CA LEU A 494 9.62 21.51 7.67
C LEU A 494 10.46 20.43 6.95
N PRO A 495 11.70 20.73 6.57
CA PRO A 495 12.61 19.72 6.07
C PRO A 495 13.13 18.85 7.22
N LEU A 496 13.18 17.54 7.01
CA LEU A 496 13.76 16.57 7.95
C LEU A 496 15.08 16.07 7.39
N SER A 497 16.19 16.55 7.95
CA SER A 497 17.54 16.13 7.56
C SER A 497 17.76 14.64 7.89
N ASN A 498 18.55 13.96 7.06
CA ASN A 498 18.88 12.53 7.19
C ASN A 498 17.66 11.58 7.39
N THR A 499 16.48 12.01 6.92
CA THR A 499 15.26 11.21 6.95
C THR A 499 14.93 10.76 5.53
N THR A 500 14.66 9.46 5.34
CA THR A 500 14.20 8.89 4.08
C THR A 500 12.69 9.10 3.92
N HIS A 501 11.95 8.13 3.39
CA HIS A 501 10.50 8.26 3.18
C HIS A 501 9.69 8.41 4.47
N SER A 502 10.15 7.82 5.56
CA SER A 502 9.54 8.02 6.86
C SER A 502 10.61 8.05 7.95
N PRO A 503 10.52 9.00 8.88
CA PRO A 503 11.39 9.02 10.05
C PRO A 503 11.14 7.82 10.96
N THR A 504 12.23 7.18 11.37
CA THR A 504 12.22 5.96 12.19
C THR A 504 12.67 6.20 13.63
N ASP A 505 13.30 7.34 13.91
CA ASP A 505 13.70 7.73 15.26
C ASP A 505 12.50 8.21 16.09
N GLY A 506 12.33 7.63 17.28
CA GLY A 506 11.19 7.91 18.15
C GLY A 506 11.13 9.36 18.66
N ALA A 507 12.27 9.99 18.91
CA ALA A 507 12.31 11.38 19.38
C ALA A 507 11.97 12.36 18.24
N VAL A 508 12.44 12.08 17.03
CA VAL A 508 12.03 12.83 15.82
C VAL A 508 10.52 12.67 15.59
N MET A 509 9.97 11.47 15.82
CA MET A 509 8.52 11.21 15.75
C MET A 509 7.68 11.93 16.76
N GLU A 510 8.09 11.92 18.02
CA GLU A 510 7.43 12.73 19.02
C GLU A 510 7.48 14.23 18.67
N GLY A 511 8.65 14.74 18.28
CA GLY A 511 8.85 16.14 17.91
C GLY A 511 7.99 16.57 16.73
N LEU A 512 7.92 15.73 15.69
CA LEU A 512 7.10 16.00 14.51
C LEU A 512 5.62 16.06 14.87
N LEU A 513 5.08 15.08 15.61
CA LEU A 513 3.67 15.06 15.98
C LEU A 513 3.29 16.29 16.82
N ARG A 514 4.14 16.68 17.77
CA ARG A 514 3.95 17.92 18.55
C ARG A 514 3.99 19.18 17.67
N HIS A 515 4.90 19.23 16.69
CA HIS A 515 4.97 20.35 15.74
C HIS A 515 3.70 20.44 14.89
N GLN A 516 3.24 19.32 14.34
CA GLN A 516 1.99 19.24 13.58
C GLN A 516 0.78 19.68 14.41
N LEU A 517 0.67 19.21 15.66
CA LEU A 517 -0.39 19.62 16.58
C LEU A 517 -0.39 21.15 16.81
N ASN A 518 0.78 21.75 17.04
CA ASN A 518 0.90 23.19 17.21
C ASN A 518 0.47 23.95 15.95
N PHE A 519 0.89 23.49 14.77
CA PHE A 519 0.45 24.07 13.50
C PHE A 519 -1.08 24.05 13.35
N LEU A 520 -1.73 22.92 13.67
CA LEU A 520 -3.19 22.79 13.62
C LEU A 520 -3.88 23.74 14.59
N ARG A 521 -3.38 23.83 15.84
CA ARG A 521 -3.93 24.72 16.87
C ARG A 521 -3.89 26.18 16.44
N VAL A 522 -2.76 26.64 15.92
CA VAL A 522 -2.62 28.02 15.42
C VAL A 522 -3.51 28.24 14.20
N SER A 523 -3.50 27.31 13.24
CA SER A 523 -4.22 27.48 11.97
C SER A 523 -5.73 27.48 12.12
N LEU A 524 -6.27 26.73 13.08
CA LEU A 524 -7.71 26.62 13.36
C LEU A 524 -8.17 27.43 14.58
N ASN A 525 -7.28 28.19 15.23
CA ASN A 525 -7.55 28.91 16.48
C ASN A 525 -8.10 27.99 17.60
N VAL A 526 -7.46 26.84 17.80
CA VAL A 526 -7.82 25.88 18.87
C VAL A 526 -6.91 26.14 20.08
N PRO A 527 -7.47 26.52 21.25
CA PRO A 527 -6.67 26.79 22.43
C PRO A 527 -5.99 25.51 22.94
N PRO A 528 -4.79 25.61 23.56
CA PRO A 528 -4.21 24.48 24.26
C PRO A 528 -5.11 24.07 25.42
N ARG A 529 -5.23 22.76 25.67
CA ARG A 529 -5.92 22.25 26.85
C ARG A 529 -5.19 22.74 28.10
N SER A 530 -5.92 23.33 29.06
CA SER A 530 -5.38 23.56 30.40
C SER A 530 -5.04 22.20 31.00
N ALA A 531 -3.78 21.99 31.39
CA ALA A 531 -3.41 20.79 32.15
C ALA A 531 -4.28 20.75 33.41
N VAL A 532 -5.07 19.68 33.54
CA VAL A 532 -5.86 19.40 34.74
C VAL A 532 -4.99 18.62 35.72
#